data_AF-A0A011PYP0-F1
#
_entry.id   AF-A0A011PYP0-F1
#
_cell.length_a   1.000
_cell.length_b   1.000
_cell.length_c   1.000
_cell.angle_alpha   90.00
_cell.angle_beta   90.00
_cell.angle_gamma   90.00
#
_symmetry.space_group_name_H-M   'P 1'
#
loop_
_entity.id
_entity.type
_entity.pdbx_description
1 polymer ?
#
loop_
_entity_poly.entity_id
_entity_poly.type
_entity_poly.pdbx_seq_one_letter_code
_entity_poly.pdbx_strand_id
1 'polypeptide(L)'
;MLTVERLLAVKDWIDRLADFVKNVYLIDVAVVGGSYPEWTQIGRGIVDYISVPDIPVDGRNTEFALAGGHIAGADLASFKQIKMHDDAYFKDGVSESVKHSWYEGGKGPLHPYKRETRPQYTDFKDDGKYSWLKSPAFYDKPMQVGPLPRALAVVAAGHKPTIEHATQKDQELPVRRADHLERCTAQREGRAWRR
;
A
#
# COMPACT_ATOMS: atom_id res chain seq x y z
N MET A 1 14.65 23.14 -22.37
CA MET A 1 15.15 22.03 -23.21
C MET A 1 15.86 21.02 -22.31
N LEU A 2 15.63 19.72 -22.51
CA LEU A 2 16.32 18.67 -21.78
C LEU A 2 17.67 18.43 -22.47
N THR A 3 18.77 18.88 -21.87
CA THR A 3 20.14 18.71 -22.41
C THR A 3 20.82 17.48 -21.81
N VAL A 4 21.90 17.03 -22.44
CA VAL A 4 22.69 15.88 -21.94
C VAL A 4 23.24 16.15 -20.55
N GLU A 5 23.69 17.37 -20.23
CA GLU A 5 24.19 17.65 -18.87
C GLU A 5 23.10 17.45 -17.81
N ARG A 6 21.85 17.82 -18.12
CA ARG A 6 20.72 17.63 -17.21
C ARG A 6 20.38 16.16 -17.02
N LEU A 7 20.46 15.35 -18.08
CA LEU A 7 20.25 13.90 -17.99
C LEU A 7 21.32 13.21 -17.14
N LEU A 8 22.59 13.62 -17.29
CA LEU A 8 23.69 13.10 -16.49
C LEU A 8 23.57 13.49 -15.01
N ALA A 9 23.14 14.72 -14.72
CA ALA A 9 22.86 15.15 -13.35
C ALA A 9 21.73 14.31 -12.70
N VAL A 10 20.65 14.05 -13.44
CA VAL A 10 19.56 13.18 -12.95
C VAL A 10 20.07 11.76 -12.67
N LYS A 11 20.90 11.20 -13.55
CA LYS A 11 21.51 9.88 -13.33
C LYS A 11 22.34 9.85 -12.04
N ASP A 12 23.20 10.84 -11.83
CA ASP A 12 24.03 10.93 -10.62
C ASP A 12 23.16 10.94 -9.34
N TRP A 13 22.04 11.67 -9.33
CA TRP A 13 21.13 11.68 -8.20
C TRP A 13 20.43 10.34 -7.97
N ILE A 14 20.04 9.65 -9.05
CA ILE A 14 19.46 8.31 -8.96
C ILE A 14 20.47 7.32 -8.35
N ASP A 15 21.72 7.36 -8.79
CA ASP A 15 22.77 6.47 -8.30
C ASP A 15 23.06 6.72 -6.81
N ARG A 16 23.14 7.99 -6.38
CA ARG A 16 23.33 8.36 -4.97
C ARG A 16 22.16 7.92 -4.08
N LEU A 17 20.93 8.06 -4.56
CA LEU A 17 19.75 7.58 -3.84
C LEU A 17 19.76 6.05 -3.73
N ALA A 18 20.12 5.36 -4.81
CA ALA A 18 20.23 3.90 -4.79
C ALA A 18 21.30 3.41 -3.82
N ASP A 19 22.45 4.10 -3.74
CA ASP A 19 23.52 3.81 -2.79
C ASP A 19 23.04 3.98 -1.35
N PHE A 20 22.44 5.12 -1.01
CA PHE A 20 21.89 5.38 0.32
C PHE A 20 20.83 4.36 0.73
N VAL A 21 19.89 4.03 -0.16
CA VAL A 21 18.82 3.06 0.14
C VAL A 21 19.40 1.68 0.44
N LYS A 22 20.41 1.23 -0.32
CA LYS A 22 20.99 -0.11 -0.20
C LYS A 22 21.92 -0.23 1.00
N ASN A 23 22.77 0.78 1.21
CA ASN A 23 23.89 0.71 2.14
C ASN A 23 23.61 1.36 3.50
N VAL A 24 22.51 2.11 3.64
CA VAL A 24 22.10 2.72 4.91
C VAL A 24 20.69 2.28 5.27
N TYR A 25 19.69 2.72 4.51
CA TYR A 25 18.29 2.57 4.92
C TYR A 25 17.85 1.10 5.10
N LEU A 26 18.17 0.23 4.13
CA LEU A 26 17.78 -1.19 4.22
C LEU A 26 18.52 -1.95 5.32
N ILE A 27 19.73 -1.53 5.66
CA ILE A 27 20.54 -2.11 6.74
C ILE A 27 19.95 -1.67 8.08
N ASP A 28 19.69 -0.37 8.26
CA ASP A 28 19.12 0.18 9.49
C ASP A 28 17.73 -0.41 9.79
N VAL A 29 16.89 -0.56 8.76
CA VAL A 29 15.58 -1.23 8.92
C VAL A 29 15.74 -2.67 9.37
N ALA A 30 16.74 -3.40 8.86
CA ALA A 30 17.00 -4.78 9.28
C ALA A 30 17.53 -4.84 10.73
N VAL A 31 18.42 -3.92 11.12
CA VAL A 31 18.94 -3.83 12.50
C VAL A 31 17.81 -3.53 13.47
N VAL A 32 16.94 -2.57 13.17
CA VAL A 32 15.76 -2.26 13.99
C VAL A 32 14.79 -3.44 14.02
N GLY A 33 14.50 -4.06 12.88
CA GLY A 33 13.62 -5.22 12.79
C GLY A 33 14.11 -6.41 13.63
N GLY A 34 15.42 -6.70 13.58
CA GLY A 34 16.05 -7.77 14.37
C GLY A 34 16.15 -7.45 15.87
N SER A 35 16.23 -6.16 16.23
CA SER A 35 16.32 -5.73 17.64
C SER A 35 14.95 -5.73 18.36
N TYR A 36 13.84 -5.62 17.60
CA TYR A 36 12.48 -5.56 18.13
C TYR A 36 11.56 -6.62 17.48
N PRO A 37 11.89 -7.92 17.56
CA PRO A 37 11.13 -8.98 16.90
C PRO A 37 9.68 -9.06 17.40
N GLU A 38 9.40 -8.68 18.64
CA GLU A 38 8.05 -8.66 19.22
C GLU A 38 7.11 -7.67 18.52
N TRP A 39 7.64 -6.65 17.84
CA TRP A 39 6.83 -5.70 17.05
C TRP A 39 6.23 -6.34 15.80
N THR A 40 6.77 -7.49 15.38
CA THR A 40 6.11 -8.34 14.39
C THR A 40 4.83 -8.96 14.95
N GLN A 41 4.55 -8.92 16.25
CA GLN A 41 3.31 -9.45 16.82
C GLN A 41 2.25 -8.37 17.07
N ILE A 42 2.60 -7.11 16.87
CA ILE A 42 1.79 -5.95 17.26
C ILE A 42 1.35 -5.17 16.01
N GLY A 43 0.15 -4.58 16.07
CA GLY A 43 -0.37 -3.66 15.06
C GLY A 43 -1.01 -4.32 13.84
N ARG A 44 -1.45 -5.58 13.96
CA ARG A 44 -2.33 -6.20 12.96
C ARG A 44 -3.66 -5.43 12.95
N GLY A 45 -3.92 -4.75 11.84
CA GLY A 45 -5.14 -3.97 11.64
C GLY A 45 -6.16 -4.72 10.78
N ILE A 46 -6.55 -4.09 9.69
CA ILE A 46 -7.44 -4.67 8.68
C ILE A 46 -6.65 -5.67 7.84
N VAL A 47 -7.23 -6.86 7.65
CA VAL A 47 -6.60 -7.99 6.92
C VAL A 47 -7.04 -8.09 5.46
N ASP A 48 -7.97 -7.25 5.03
CA ASP A 48 -8.32 -7.08 3.62
C ASP A 48 -7.44 -5.98 3.01
N TYR A 49 -6.68 -6.33 1.99
CA TYR A 49 -5.66 -5.47 1.38
C TYR A 49 -6.04 -5.08 -0.04
N ILE A 50 -5.78 -3.82 -0.40
CA ILE A 50 -5.94 -3.37 -1.79
C ILE A 50 -4.77 -2.52 -2.23
N SER A 51 -4.32 -2.76 -3.47
CA SER A 51 -3.35 -1.94 -4.18
C SER A 51 -3.73 -1.85 -5.66
N VAL A 52 -3.54 -0.69 -6.27
CA VAL A 52 -3.78 -0.46 -7.70
C VAL A 52 -2.45 -0.59 -8.44
N PRO A 53 -2.43 -1.19 -9.65
CA PRO A 53 -1.21 -1.28 -10.45
C PRO A 53 -0.65 0.12 -10.77
N ASP A 54 0.67 0.22 -10.82
CA ASP A 54 1.38 1.50 -10.82
C ASP A 54 2.69 1.40 -11.63
N ILE A 55 3.23 2.55 -12.04
CA ILE A 55 4.36 2.66 -12.97
C ILE A 55 4.03 1.99 -14.33
N PRO A 56 3.24 2.66 -15.19
CA PRO A 56 2.99 2.15 -16.54
C PRO A 56 4.30 2.11 -17.33
N VAL A 57 4.54 1.01 -18.03
CA VAL A 57 5.72 0.82 -18.89
C VAL A 57 5.40 0.99 -20.37
N ASP A 58 4.11 1.16 -20.70
CA ASP A 58 3.62 1.45 -22.03
C ASP A 58 2.82 2.77 -22.06
N GLY A 59 2.70 3.37 -23.24
CA GLY A 59 1.91 4.59 -23.42
C GLY A 59 0.39 4.38 -23.39
N ARG A 60 -0.07 3.12 -23.24
CA ARG A 60 -1.49 2.75 -23.28
C ARG A 60 -2.04 2.34 -21.91
N ASN A 61 -1.23 2.35 -20.85
CA ASN A 61 -1.60 1.92 -19.50
C ASN A 61 -2.15 0.49 -19.47
N THR A 62 -1.52 -0.41 -20.23
CA THR A 62 -1.88 -1.83 -20.28
C THR A 62 -0.89 -2.72 -19.55
N GLU A 63 0.34 -2.22 -19.35
CA GLU A 63 1.42 -2.92 -18.65
C GLU A 63 1.99 -2.05 -17.53
N PHE A 64 2.22 -2.64 -16.36
CA PHE A 64 2.67 -1.94 -15.16
C PHE A 64 3.84 -2.67 -14.51
N ALA A 65 4.86 -1.93 -14.10
CA ALA A 65 6.00 -2.50 -13.38
C ALA A 65 5.61 -2.94 -11.95
N LEU A 66 4.65 -2.26 -11.33
CA LEU A 66 4.10 -2.64 -10.03
C LEU A 66 2.70 -3.22 -10.22
N ALA A 67 2.56 -4.52 -9.97
CA ALA A 67 1.26 -5.18 -9.95
C ALA A 67 0.40 -4.66 -8.79
N GLY A 68 -0.92 -4.64 -9.02
CA GLY A 68 -1.92 -4.36 -8.00
C GLY A 68 -2.98 -5.45 -7.94
N GLY A 69 -3.71 -5.47 -6.84
CA GLY A 69 -4.84 -6.36 -6.63
C GLY A 69 -5.46 -6.21 -5.25
N HIS A 70 -6.48 -7.03 -5.04
CA HIS A 70 -7.19 -7.19 -3.78
C HIS A 70 -6.86 -8.56 -3.18
N ILE A 71 -6.55 -8.59 -1.89
CA ILE A 71 -6.29 -9.81 -1.11
C ILE A 71 -7.25 -9.78 0.08
N ALA A 72 -8.09 -10.79 0.19
CA ALA A 72 -9.07 -10.87 1.28
C ALA A 72 -8.51 -11.65 2.47
N GLY A 73 -8.83 -11.19 3.68
CA GLY A 73 -8.63 -11.96 4.91
C GLY A 73 -7.22 -12.52 5.13
N ALA A 74 -6.16 -11.77 4.81
CA ALA A 74 -4.77 -12.21 4.96
C ALA A 74 -4.36 -13.42 4.09
N ASP A 75 -5.19 -13.85 3.15
CA ASP A 75 -4.96 -15.06 2.37
C ASP A 75 -4.43 -14.72 0.98
N LEU A 76 -3.13 -14.95 0.74
CA LEU A 76 -2.51 -14.74 -0.57
C LEU A 76 -3.16 -15.56 -1.70
N ALA A 77 -3.78 -16.71 -1.38
CA ALA A 77 -4.50 -17.50 -2.38
C ALA A 77 -5.79 -16.81 -2.87
N SER A 78 -6.33 -15.86 -2.10
CA SER A 78 -7.48 -15.04 -2.48
C SER A 78 -7.15 -13.89 -3.44
N PHE A 79 -5.87 -13.75 -3.84
CA PHE A 79 -5.41 -12.65 -4.66
C PHE A 79 -6.23 -12.51 -5.95
N LYS A 80 -6.89 -11.36 -6.08
CA LYS A 80 -7.58 -10.94 -7.29
C LYS A 80 -6.85 -9.76 -7.91
N GLN A 81 -6.19 -10.02 -9.03
CA GLN A 81 -5.41 -9.01 -9.74
C GLN A 81 -6.31 -7.89 -10.30
N ILE A 82 -5.85 -6.65 -10.14
CA ILE A 82 -6.39 -5.46 -10.81
C ILE A 82 -5.40 -5.13 -11.92
N LYS A 83 -5.81 -5.23 -13.18
CA LYS A 83 -4.88 -5.17 -14.33
C LYS A 83 -4.66 -3.76 -14.88
N MET A 84 -5.67 -2.90 -14.74
CA MET A 84 -5.68 -1.56 -15.33
C MET A 84 -6.40 -0.58 -14.42
N HIS A 85 -6.18 0.72 -14.62
CA HIS A 85 -6.84 1.75 -13.82
C HIS A 85 -8.35 1.83 -14.07
N ASP A 86 -8.81 1.37 -15.22
CA ASP A 86 -10.23 1.35 -15.59
C ASP A 86 -10.93 0.01 -15.28
N ASP A 87 -10.31 -0.83 -14.42
CA ASP A 87 -10.89 -2.11 -14.01
C ASP A 87 -12.25 -1.90 -13.30
N ALA A 88 -13.31 -2.51 -13.83
CA ALA A 88 -14.66 -2.36 -13.31
C ALA A 88 -14.80 -2.88 -11.88
N TYR A 89 -14.10 -3.96 -11.52
CA TYR A 89 -14.12 -4.49 -10.16
C TYR A 89 -13.55 -3.48 -9.16
N PHE A 90 -12.48 -2.78 -9.54
CA PHE A 90 -11.94 -1.72 -8.70
C PHE A 90 -12.87 -0.51 -8.64
N LYS A 91 -13.30 0.01 -9.79
CA LYS A 91 -14.15 1.21 -9.85
C LYS A 91 -15.45 1.01 -9.08
N ASP A 92 -16.20 -0.03 -9.40
CA ASP A 92 -17.54 -0.24 -8.85
C ASP A 92 -17.51 -0.63 -7.37
N GLY A 93 -16.39 -1.18 -6.89
CA GLY A 93 -16.23 -1.58 -5.50
C GLY A 93 -16.01 -0.42 -4.52
N VAL A 94 -15.53 0.75 -4.98
CA VAL A 94 -15.17 1.86 -4.10
C VAL A 94 -16.38 2.70 -3.72
N SER A 95 -16.56 2.92 -2.41
CA SER A 95 -17.56 3.84 -1.88
C SER A 95 -17.03 4.59 -0.67
N GLU A 96 -17.66 5.72 -0.33
CA GLU A 96 -17.31 6.54 0.82
C GLU A 96 -18.55 6.83 1.68
N SER A 97 -18.41 6.64 3.00
CA SER A 97 -19.42 7.05 3.98
C SER A 97 -18.98 8.29 4.74
N VAL A 98 -19.96 9.13 5.11
CA VAL A 98 -19.79 10.32 5.96
C VAL A 98 -20.54 10.21 7.29
N LYS A 99 -20.97 8.99 7.67
CA LYS A 99 -21.72 8.73 8.91
C LYS A 99 -21.01 9.30 10.14
N HIS A 100 -19.69 9.09 10.23
CA HIS A 100 -18.84 9.52 11.34
C HIS A 100 -17.91 10.69 11.00
N SER A 101 -18.21 11.41 9.91
CA SER A 101 -17.37 12.49 9.39
C SER A 101 -18.12 13.82 9.38
N TRP A 102 -17.44 14.95 9.58
CA TRP A 102 -18.03 16.30 9.59
C TRP A 102 -18.46 16.82 8.20
N TYR A 103 -19.38 16.11 7.56
CA TYR A 103 -20.01 16.48 6.30
C TYR A 103 -21.53 16.27 6.36
N GLU A 104 -22.27 17.06 5.59
CA GLU A 104 -23.70 16.86 5.38
C GLU A 104 -24.00 15.47 4.77
N GLY A 105 -25.19 14.94 5.03
CA GLY A 105 -25.63 13.64 4.52
C GLY A 105 -25.42 12.50 5.51
N GLY A 106 -24.99 11.33 5.00
CA GLY A 106 -24.81 10.11 5.81
C GLY A 106 -25.96 9.10 5.75
N LYS A 107 -26.82 9.20 4.72
CA LYS A 107 -27.91 8.22 4.47
C LYS A 107 -27.42 6.87 3.92
N GLY A 108 -26.14 6.78 3.56
CA GLY A 108 -25.50 5.57 3.04
C GLY A 108 -24.14 5.89 2.41
N PRO A 109 -23.36 4.85 2.06
CA PRO A 109 -22.12 5.01 1.29
C PRO A 109 -22.44 5.49 -0.14
N LEU A 110 -21.60 6.36 -0.69
CA LEU A 110 -21.72 6.89 -2.04
C LEU A 110 -20.48 6.54 -2.85
N HIS A 111 -20.69 6.16 -4.12
CA HIS A 111 -19.59 6.02 -5.07
C HIS A 111 -18.94 7.41 -5.33
N PRO A 112 -17.60 7.51 -5.51
CA PRO A 112 -16.91 8.79 -5.71
C PRO A 112 -17.48 9.68 -6.84
N TYR A 113 -17.99 9.09 -7.92
CA TYR A 113 -18.64 9.85 -9.01
C TYR A 113 -19.96 10.53 -8.63
N LYS A 114 -20.61 10.07 -7.56
CA LYS A 114 -21.86 10.65 -7.03
C LYS A 114 -21.62 11.42 -5.72
N ARG A 115 -20.36 11.72 -5.39
CA ARG A 115 -19.99 12.27 -4.08
C ARG A 115 -20.50 13.70 -3.88
N GLU A 116 -20.80 14.01 -2.63
CA GLU A 116 -20.99 15.37 -2.15
C GLU A 116 -19.94 15.66 -1.06
N THR A 117 -19.47 16.91 -0.98
CA THR A 117 -18.50 17.34 0.04
C THR A 117 -18.91 18.70 0.56
N ARG A 118 -19.88 18.71 1.48
CA ARG A 118 -20.37 19.90 2.16
C ARG A 118 -20.01 19.79 3.64
N PRO A 119 -19.10 20.62 4.16
CA PRO A 119 -18.62 20.50 5.54
C PRO A 119 -19.73 20.82 6.54
N GLN A 120 -19.80 20.04 7.62
CA GLN A 120 -20.73 20.24 8.73
C GLN A 120 -20.04 19.87 10.05
N TYR A 121 -19.33 20.83 10.62
CA TYR A 121 -18.68 20.66 11.92
C TYR A 121 -19.72 20.61 13.05
N THR A 122 -19.57 19.66 13.98
CA THR A 122 -20.52 19.46 15.09
C THR A 122 -19.85 19.14 16.42
N ASP A 123 -18.58 19.54 16.58
CA ASP A 123 -17.67 19.07 17.63
C ASP A 123 -17.47 17.54 17.61
N PHE A 124 -16.56 17.07 18.46
CA PHE A 124 -16.26 15.64 18.61
C PHE A 124 -17.38 14.93 19.36
N LYS A 125 -17.84 13.81 18.80
CA LYS A 125 -18.86 12.92 19.39
C LYS A 125 -18.47 11.47 19.16
N ASP A 126 -18.25 10.72 20.24
CA ASP A 126 -17.81 9.32 20.20
C ASP A 126 -18.69 8.44 19.27
N ASP A 127 -20.01 8.46 19.50
CA ASP A 127 -20.98 7.70 18.69
C ASP A 127 -21.44 8.45 17.43
N GLY A 128 -20.94 9.66 17.21
CA GLY A 128 -21.39 10.59 16.18
C GLY A 128 -20.30 10.93 15.16
N LYS A 129 -20.27 12.18 14.72
CA LYS A 129 -19.25 12.68 13.80
C LYS A 129 -18.03 13.12 14.61
N TYR A 130 -16.85 12.62 14.27
CA TYR A 130 -15.62 12.86 15.04
C TYR A 130 -14.38 13.17 14.19
N SER A 131 -14.51 13.21 12.87
CA SER A 131 -13.35 13.39 11.97
C SER A 131 -13.69 14.15 10.70
N TRP A 132 -12.67 14.79 10.11
CA TRP A 132 -12.72 15.29 8.73
C TRP A 132 -12.45 14.20 7.69
N LEU A 133 -11.96 13.03 8.09
CA LEU A 133 -11.77 11.92 7.16
C LEU A 133 -13.10 11.23 6.88
N LYS A 134 -13.43 11.07 5.60
CA LYS A 134 -14.49 10.15 5.16
C LYS A 134 -14.07 8.70 5.43
N SER A 135 -15.03 7.80 5.42
CA SER A 135 -14.81 6.37 5.62
C SER A 135 -14.94 5.64 4.29
N PRO A 136 -13.85 5.49 3.50
CA PRO A 136 -13.87 4.68 2.29
C PRO A 136 -14.02 3.20 2.62
N ALA A 137 -14.74 2.48 1.77
CA ALA A 137 -14.90 1.04 1.82
C ALA A 137 -14.79 0.45 0.41
N PHE A 138 -14.36 -0.80 0.34
CA PHE A 138 -14.35 -1.58 -0.89
C PHE A 138 -15.30 -2.76 -0.72
N TYR A 139 -16.37 -2.82 -1.51
CA TYR A 139 -17.48 -3.77 -1.34
C TYR A 139 -17.93 -3.88 0.13
N ASP A 140 -18.25 -2.72 0.73
CA ASP A 140 -18.71 -2.56 2.12
C ASP A 140 -17.74 -3.01 3.22
N LYS A 141 -16.48 -3.30 2.87
CA LYS A 141 -15.43 -3.64 3.84
C LYS A 141 -14.36 -2.55 3.93
N PRO A 142 -13.84 -2.27 5.12
CA PRO A 142 -12.66 -1.42 5.25
C PRO A 142 -11.45 -2.14 4.65
N MET A 143 -10.54 -1.40 4.03
CA MET A 143 -9.34 -1.94 3.40
C MET A 143 -8.09 -1.32 3.98
N GLN A 144 -7.02 -2.10 4.13
CA GLN A 144 -5.69 -1.58 4.34
C GLN A 144 -5.01 -1.33 2.99
N VAL A 145 -4.50 -0.12 2.82
CA VAL A 145 -3.75 0.34 1.64
C VAL A 145 -2.30 0.65 2.01
N GLY A 146 -1.45 0.82 1.00
CA GLY A 146 -0.10 1.32 1.16
C GLY A 146 0.99 0.30 0.83
N PRO A 147 2.20 0.47 1.38
CA PRO A 147 3.39 -0.25 0.92
C PRO A 147 3.36 -1.76 1.21
N LEU A 148 2.78 -2.17 2.35
CA LEU A 148 2.61 -3.58 2.68
C LEU A 148 1.62 -4.29 1.73
N PRO A 149 0.37 -3.83 1.58
CA PRO A 149 -0.56 -4.34 0.56
C PRO A 149 0.05 -4.44 -0.84
N ARG A 150 0.85 -3.44 -1.23
CA ARG A 150 1.56 -3.42 -2.51
C ARG A 150 2.62 -4.51 -2.59
N ALA A 151 3.47 -4.67 -1.57
CA ALA A 151 4.47 -5.73 -1.54
C ALA A 151 3.81 -7.12 -1.63
N LEU A 152 2.72 -7.34 -0.89
CA LEU A 152 1.95 -8.59 -0.93
C LEU A 152 1.34 -8.84 -2.31
N ALA A 153 0.74 -7.82 -2.94
CA ALA A 153 0.17 -7.95 -4.28
C ALA A 153 1.23 -8.28 -5.35
N VAL A 154 2.42 -7.66 -5.27
CA VAL A 154 3.53 -7.93 -6.18
C VAL A 154 4.09 -9.34 -5.99
N VAL A 155 4.19 -9.82 -4.75
CA VAL A 155 4.55 -11.22 -4.43
C VAL A 155 3.49 -12.19 -4.95
N ALA A 156 2.21 -11.93 -4.69
CA ALA A 156 1.09 -12.75 -5.15
C ALA A 156 0.99 -12.80 -6.69
N ALA A 157 1.39 -11.72 -7.38
CA ALA A 157 1.48 -11.65 -8.83
C ALA A 157 2.69 -12.39 -9.41
N GLY A 158 3.57 -12.97 -8.59
CA GLY A 158 4.70 -13.79 -9.05
C GLY A 158 5.93 -12.99 -9.52
N HIS A 159 6.10 -11.74 -9.08
CA HIS A 159 7.22 -10.91 -9.51
C HIS A 159 8.55 -11.39 -8.89
N LYS A 160 9.36 -12.10 -9.69
CA LYS A 160 10.57 -12.79 -9.26
C LYS A 160 11.55 -11.92 -8.46
N PRO A 161 11.94 -10.70 -8.90
CA PRO A 161 12.91 -9.89 -8.15
C PRO A 161 12.42 -9.54 -6.74
N THR A 162 11.12 -9.31 -6.57
CA THR A 162 10.54 -9.00 -5.25
C THR A 162 10.50 -10.24 -4.36
N ILE A 163 10.17 -11.40 -4.92
CA ILE A 163 10.17 -12.68 -4.19
C ILE A 163 11.60 -13.01 -3.72
N GLU A 164 12.59 -12.90 -4.60
CA GLU A 164 14.00 -13.11 -4.26
C GLU A 164 14.44 -12.18 -3.14
N HIS A 165 14.12 -10.87 -3.24
CA HIS A 165 14.49 -9.93 -2.19
C HIS A 165 13.78 -10.25 -0.86
N ALA A 166 12.49 -10.61 -0.90
CA ALA A 166 11.71 -10.95 0.29
C ALA A 166 12.22 -12.20 1.00
N THR A 167 12.80 -13.14 0.25
CA THR A 167 13.32 -14.42 0.76
C THR A 167 14.81 -14.40 1.11
N GLN A 168 15.60 -13.51 0.50
CA GLN A 168 17.05 -13.41 0.73
C GLN A 168 17.44 -13.03 2.17
N LYS A 169 16.59 -12.29 2.88
CA LYS A 169 16.90 -11.80 4.24
C LYS A 169 16.80 -12.87 5.35
N ASP A 170 16.29 -14.05 5.05
CA ASP A 170 16.20 -15.16 6.02
C ASP A 170 17.55 -15.88 6.25
N GLN A 171 18.59 -15.59 5.46
CA GLN A 171 19.83 -16.38 5.47
C GLN A 171 20.96 -15.83 6.37
N GLU A 172 20.90 -14.57 6.81
CA GLU A 172 21.97 -13.95 7.63
C GLU A 172 21.48 -13.32 8.96
N LEU A 173 20.17 -13.19 9.16
CA LEU A 173 19.58 -12.71 10.41
C LEU A 173 18.48 -13.69 10.85
N PRO A 174 18.34 -14.00 12.15
CA PRO A 174 17.41 -15.01 12.63
C PRO A 174 15.98 -14.45 12.63
N VAL A 175 15.40 -14.27 11.45
CA VAL A 175 14.00 -13.85 11.28
C VAL A 175 13.24 -15.01 10.64
N ARG A 176 12.19 -15.46 11.33
CA ARG A 176 11.38 -16.61 10.93
C ARG A 176 10.32 -16.19 9.90
N ARG A 177 10.10 -17.06 8.90
CA ARG A 177 9.00 -17.21 7.90
C ARG A 177 8.03 -16.06 7.63
N ALA A 178 7.66 -15.96 6.34
CA ALA A 178 6.74 -15.03 5.68
C ALA A 178 5.32 -14.83 6.28
N ASP A 179 4.94 -15.56 7.34
CA ASP A 179 3.64 -15.43 8.03
C ASP A 179 3.55 -14.13 8.87
N HIS A 180 4.63 -13.35 8.94
CA HIS A 180 4.76 -12.13 9.75
C HIS A 180 4.67 -10.82 8.97
N LEU A 181 4.40 -10.87 7.65
CA LEU A 181 4.32 -9.67 6.81
C LEU A 181 3.14 -8.74 7.14
N GLU A 182 2.20 -9.10 8.02
CA GLU A 182 0.99 -8.30 8.28
C GLU A 182 1.11 -7.22 9.37
N ARG A 183 2.31 -7.00 9.93
CA ARG A 183 2.46 -6.36 11.25
C ARG A 183 3.27 -5.05 11.23
N CYS A 184 3.39 -4.35 12.36
CA CYS A 184 3.98 -3.00 12.43
C CYS A 184 5.37 -2.87 11.79
N THR A 185 6.24 -3.87 11.98
CA THR A 185 7.55 -3.95 11.31
C THR A 185 7.38 -4.17 9.81
N ALA A 186 6.52 -5.08 9.38
CA ALA A 186 6.27 -5.33 7.96
C ALA A 186 5.57 -4.17 7.22
N GLN A 187 4.81 -3.31 7.90
CA GLN A 187 4.34 -2.03 7.34
C GLN A 187 5.49 -1.02 7.13
N ARG A 188 6.50 -1.04 8.00
CA ARG A 188 7.71 -0.21 7.87
C ARG A 188 8.69 -0.78 6.85
N GLU A 189 8.93 -2.08 6.87
CA GLU A 189 9.69 -2.82 5.87
C GLU A 189 9.00 -2.69 4.52
N GLY A 190 7.66 -2.82 4.47
CA GLY A 190 6.77 -2.50 3.34
C GLY A 190 7.19 -1.23 2.57
N ARG A 191 7.50 -0.16 3.31
CA ARG A 191 7.96 1.12 2.74
C ARG A 191 9.35 1.02 2.09
N ALA A 192 10.21 0.14 2.59
CA ALA A 192 11.57 -0.06 2.14
C ALA A 192 11.69 -0.97 0.91
N TRP A 193 10.68 -1.79 0.59
CA TRP A 193 10.71 -2.74 -0.55
C TRP A 193 10.49 -2.10 -1.94
N ARG A 194 10.49 -0.77 -2.09
CA ARG A 194 10.31 -0.13 -3.41
C ARG A 194 11.60 -0.20 -4.23
N ARG A 195 11.63 -1.09 -5.22
CA ARG A 195 12.45 -1.01 -6.44
C ARG A 195 11.55 -1.17 -7.65
#